data_AF-Q70PH6-F1
#
_entry.id   AF-Q70PH6-F1
#
_cell.length_a   1.000
_cell.length_b   1.000
_cell.length_c   1.000
_cell.angle_alpha   90.00
_cell.angle_beta   90.00
_cell.angle_gamma   90.00
#
_symmetry.space_group_name_H-M   'P 1'
#
loop_
_entity.id
_entity.type
_entity.pdbx_description
1 polymer ?
#
loop_
_entity_poly.entity_id
_entity_poly.type
_entity_poly.pdbx_seq_one_letter_code
_entity_poly.pdbx_strand_id
1 'polypeptide(L)'
;MKIICGLILFSTFAIIFVSGLNCWTCNVLGGNNVCRRSGGLRTCFNNQVCYNEVRRRGNTINIRKGCKNSGVCENHIMQSMSTPNPNNQCVNGPNYFCSCCCGNSVCNSNWLTCVTAGSVAPTVSTTVPPADEGLKRSDIINIQDSWNTLKGFGYETVGMLVLHRLFNDAPQTRYLFSQLSLSSNESFTLEQMRNNSRVVYHANRVARAVGRLVDLIELPTNFTDHLVWLGQRHAYHGVAPVNFDYMGPVLLETIKVNLELPSDSPTLSAWAKAYGVIKNGIKDAIIATYAEG
;
A
#
# COMPACT_ATOMS: atom_id res chain seq x y z
N MET A 1 -67.53 -9.93 -15.55
CA MET A 1 -66.26 -10.68 -15.74
C MET A 1 -65.12 -9.67 -15.74
N LYS A 2 -64.39 -9.54 -14.62
CA LYS A 2 -63.23 -8.64 -14.48
C LYS A 2 -62.05 -9.49 -14.01
N ILE A 3 -61.02 -9.60 -14.83
CA ILE A 3 -59.78 -10.31 -14.52
C ILE A 3 -58.84 -9.29 -13.88
N ILE A 4 -58.47 -9.50 -12.61
CA ILE A 4 -57.43 -8.73 -11.92
C ILE A 4 -56.17 -9.60 -11.96
N CYS A 5 -55.18 -9.15 -12.73
CA CYS A 5 -53.85 -9.77 -12.80
C CYS A 5 -52.98 -9.16 -11.70
N GLY A 6 -52.66 -9.93 -10.67
CA GLY A 6 -51.78 -9.51 -9.57
C GLY A 6 -50.31 -9.58 -9.97
N LEU A 7 -49.61 -8.45 -9.87
CA LEU A 7 -48.15 -8.36 -9.96
C LEU A 7 -47.56 -8.47 -8.55
N ILE A 8 -46.88 -9.59 -8.28
CA ILE A 8 -46.10 -9.78 -7.06
C ILE A 8 -44.72 -9.12 -7.27
N LEU A 9 -44.50 -7.99 -6.61
CA LEU A 9 -43.20 -7.33 -6.54
C LEU A 9 -42.30 -8.09 -5.55
N PHE A 10 -41.40 -8.93 -6.06
CA PHE A 10 -40.28 -9.46 -5.29
C PHE A 10 -39.24 -8.35 -5.09
N SER A 11 -39.27 -7.71 -3.91
CA SER A 11 -38.22 -6.80 -3.47
C SER A 11 -36.95 -7.60 -3.20
N THR A 12 -35.97 -7.49 -4.09
CA THR A 12 -34.63 -8.05 -3.87
C THR A 12 -33.89 -7.17 -2.85
N PHE A 13 -33.87 -7.59 -1.60
CA PHE A 13 -32.94 -7.05 -0.62
C PHE A 13 -31.52 -7.43 -1.04
N ALA A 14 -30.80 -6.51 -1.69
CA ALA A 14 -29.37 -6.65 -1.93
C ALA A 14 -28.65 -6.67 -0.57
N ILE A 15 -28.12 -7.83 -0.20
CA ILE A 15 -27.26 -7.96 0.98
C ILE A 15 -25.94 -7.24 0.67
N ILE A 16 -25.79 -6.02 1.19
CA ILE A 16 -24.55 -5.25 1.07
C ILE A 16 -23.52 -5.92 1.99
N PHE A 17 -22.62 -6.70 1.43
CA PHE A 17 -21.45 -7.20 2.16
C PHE A 17 -20.54 -6.02 2.50
N VAL A 18 -20.55 -5.59 3.75
CA VAL A 18 -19.60 -4.59 4.25
C VAL A 18 -18.26 -5.29 4.46
N SER A 19 -17.33 -5.12 3.51
CA SER A 19 -15.98 -5.66 3.61
C SER A 19 -15.21 -4.96 4.74
N GLY A 20 -14.95 -5.70 5.83
CA GLY A 20 -14.17 -5.24 6.98
C GLY A 20 -12.94 -6.10 7.23
N LEU A 21 -11.93 -5.51 7.85
CA LEU A 21 -10.66 -6.16 8.18
C LEU A 21 -10.78 -6.93 9.50
N ASN A 22 -10.53 -8.23 9.53
CA ASN A 22 -10.57 -8.97 10.80
C ASN A 22 -9.24 -8.83 11.53
N CYS A 23 -9.18 -8.08 12.62
CA CYS A 23 -7.96 -7.86 13.38
C CYS A 23 -8.00 -8.59 14.72
N TRP A 24 -6.85 -9.09 15.15
CA TRP A 24 -6.72 -9.62 16.51
C TRP A 24 -6.83 -8.48 17.52
N THR A 25 -7.61 -8.67 18.57
CA THR A 25 -7.83 -7.68 19.63
C THR A 25 -7.42 -8.25 20.98
N CYS A 26 -6.66 -7.48 21.75
CA CYS A 26 -6.31 -7.80 23.12
C CYS A 26 -5.78 -6.54 23.82
N ASN A 27 -5.79 -6.54 25.15
CA ASN A 27 -5.07 -5.58 25.98
C ASN A 27 -4.63 -6.30 27.25
N VAL A 28 -3.36 -6.71 27.29
CA VAL A 28 -2.88 -7.64 28.33
C VAL A 28 -1.51 -7.27 28.85
N LEU A 29 -1.23 -7.74 30.06
CA LEU A 29 0.11 -7.86 30.61
C LEU A 29 0.63 -9.29 30.38
N GLY A 30 1.94 -9.45 30.21
CA GLY A 30 2.56 -10.77 30.03
C GLY A 30 2.88 -11.16 28.58
N GLY A 31 2.86 -10.20 27.66
CA GLY A 31 3.38 -10.38 26.30
C GLY A 31 2.45 -11.12 25.32
N ASN A 32 2.99 -11.52 24.17
CA ASN A 32 2.18 -11.92 23.01
C ASN A 32 1.44 -13.24 23.23
N ASN A 33 2.03 -14.17 23.98
CA ASN A 33 1.40 -15.46 24.26
C ASN A 33 0.10 -15.30 25.07
N VAL A 34 0.07 -14.37 26.03
CA VAL A 34 -1.15 -14.06 26.79
C VAL A 34 -2.20 -13.43 25.87
N CYS A 35 -1.78 -12.49 25.02
CA CYS A 35 -2.65 -11.83 24.05
C CYS A 35 -3.28 -12.82 23.04
N ARG A 36 -2.54 -13.83 22.60
CA ARG A 36 -3.02 -14.87 21.68
C ARG A 36 -4.01 -15.84 22.33
N ARG A 37 -3.93 -16.05 23.65
CA ARG A 37 -4.83 -16.96 24.38
C ARG A 37 -6.10 -16.28 24.87
N SER A 38 -6.03 -14.99 25.20
CA SER A 38 -7.12 -14.22 25.80
C SER A 38 -7.79 -13.23 24.85
N GLY A 39 -7.17 -12.95 23.70
CA GLY A 39 -7.71 -12.06 22.67
C GLY A 39 -8.68 -12.77 21.74
N GLY A 40 -9.22 -12.00 20.79
CA GLY A 40 -10.14 -12.51 19.77
C GLY A 40 -10.17 -11.65 18.52
N LEU A 41 -10.80 -12.16 17.47
CA LEU A 41 -10.96 -11.43 16.21
C LEU A 41 -12.07 -10.39 16.33
N ARG A 42 -11.80 -9.19 15.79
CA ARG A 42 -12.79 -8.13 15.62
C ARG A 42 -12.70 -7.57 14.20
N THR A 43 -13.85 -7.38 13.57
CA THR A 43 -13.92 -6.73 12.27
C THR A 43 -13.78 -5.21 12.42
N CYS A 44 -12.87 -4.64 11.63
CA CYS A 44 -12.58 -3.21 11.56
C CYS A 44 -13.16 -2.63 10.28
N PHE A 45 -13.81 -1.49 10.39
CA PHE A 45 -14.54 -0.83 9.29
C PHE A 45 -14.01 0.59 9.08
N ASN A 46 -14.48 1.27 8.03
CA ASN A 46 -14.28 2.72 7.87
C ASN A 46 -12.80 3.16 7.96
N ASN A 47 -11.98 2.68 7.02
CA ASN A 47 -10.55 3.03 6.90
C ASN A 47 -9.70 2.67 8.14
N GLN A 48 -10.17 1.70 8.95
CA GLN A 48 -9.40 1.13 10.04
C GLN A 48 -8.45 0.04 9.54
N VAL A 49 -7.29 -0.03 10.20
CA VAL A 49 -6.24 -1.04 10.01
C VAL A 49 -6.06 -1.81 11.32
N CYS A 50 -5.44 -2.98 11.25
CA CYS A 50 -4.99 -3.68 12.44
C CYS A 50 -3.81 -2.92 13.05
N TYR A 51 -3.79 -2.76 14.37
CA TYR A 51 -2.64 -2.20 15.08
C TYR A 51 -2.08 -3.17 16.11
N ASN A 52 -0.81 -2.97 16.45
CA ASN A 52 -0.10 -3.63 17.53
C ASN A 52 0.75 -2.58 18.27
N GLU A 53 0.48 -2.39 19.55
CA GLU A 53 1.26 -1.55 20.45
C GLU A 53 1.90 -2.42 21.54
N VAL A 54 3.19 -2.20 21.77
CA VAL A 54 3.99 -2.96 22.72
C VAL A 54 4.71 -1.96 23.59
N ARG A 55 4.47 -2.02 24.90
CA ARG A 55 5.14 -1.19 25.88
C ARG A 55 5.86 -2.06 26.87
N ARG A 56 7.18 -1.92 26.97
CA ARG A 56 7.98 -2.54 28.01
C ARG A 56 8.34 -1.52 29.08
N ARG A 57 8.20 -1.91 30.35
CA ARG A 57 8.66 -1.19 31.53
C ARG A 57 9.34 -2.17 32.48
N GLY A 58 10.66 -2.20 32.47
CA GLY A 58 11.45 -3.21 33.17
C GLY A 58 11.12 -4.64 32.70
N ASN A 59 10.58 -5.46 33.59
CA ASN A 59 10.14 -6.83 33.29
C ASN A 59 8.67 -6.93 32.83
N THR A 60 7.94 -5.81 32.86
CA THR A 60 6.52 -5.82 32.47
C THR A 60 6.38 -5.50 30.99
N ILE A 61 5.68 -6.36 30.25
CA ILE A 61 5.30 -6.14 28.85
C ILE A 61 3.79 -6.00 28.77
N ASN A 62 3.32 -4.85 28.32
CA ASN A 62 1.94 -4.60 27.93
C ASN A 62 1.80 -4.66 26.41
N ILE A 63 0.80 -5.39 25.94
CA ILE A 63 0.46 -5.49 24.51
C ILE A 63 -0.99 -5.06 24.30
N ARG A 64 -1.20 -4.21 23.30
CA ARG A 64 -2.53 -3.80 22.83
C ARG A 64 -2.65 -4.06 21.33
N LYS A 65 -3.72 -4.73 20.93
CA LYS A 65 -4.01 -5.05 19.53
C LYS A 65 -5.45 -4.69 19.20
N GLY A 66 -5.72 -4.34 17.95
CA GLY A 66 -7.09 -4.19 17.47
C GLY A 66 -7.25 -3.32 16.23
N CYS A 67 -8.36 -2.61 16.15
CA CYS A 67 -8.69 -1.69 15.08
C CYS A 67 -8.22 -0.26 15.40
N LYS A 68 -7.58 0.42 14.45
CA LYS A 68 -7.24 1.84 14.56
C LYS A 68 -7.41 2.52 13.21
N ASN A 69 -7.86 3.78 13.19
CA ASN A 69 -7.89 4.55 11.95
C ASN A 69 -6.48 4.64 11.33
N SER A 70 -6.37 4.49 10.01
CA SER A 70 -5.06 4.44 9.32
C SER A 70 -4.18 5.66 9.62
N GLY A 71 -4.72 6.88 9.54
CA GLY A 71 -3.95 8.10 9.80
C GLY A 71 -3.50 8.23 11.27
N VAL A 72 -4.35 7.84 12.22
CA VAL A 72 -3.97 7.79 13.65
C VAL A 72 -2.87 6.74 13.88
N CYS A 73 -2.97 5.61 13.17
CA CYS A 73 -2.01 4.52 13.25
C CYS A 73 -0.63 4.95 12.73
N GLU A 74 -0.60 5.62 11.57
CA GLU A 74 0.61 6.22 10.99
C GLU A 74 1.25 7.27 11.92
N ASN A 75 0.44 8.14 12.53
CA ASN A 75 0.94 9.12 13.50
C ASN A 75 1.60 8.44 14.70
N HIS A 76 1.04 7.33 15.21
CA HIS A 76 1.65 6.58 16.31
C HIS A 76 2.94 5.86 15.90
N ILE A 77 3.03 5.36 14.66
CA ILE A 77 4.27 4.82 14.11
C ILE A 77 5.34 5.91 14.11
N MET A 78 5.04 7.08 13.53
CA MET A 78 5.97 8.21 13.48
C MET A 78 6.43 8.62 14.88
N GLN A 79 5.52 8.76 15.83
CA GLN A 79 5.89 9.10 17.22
C GLN A 79 6.72 8.01 17.92
N SER A 80 6.52 6.73 17.59
CA SER A 80 7.34 5.63 18.10
C SER A 80 8.72 5.53 17.45
N MET A 81 8.92 6.18 16.31
CA MET A 81 10.18 6.16 15.55
C MET A 81 10.93 7.50 15.58
N SER A 82 10.26 8.61 15.91
CA SER A 82 10.81 9.95 15.92
C SER A 82 11.07 10.41 17.35
N THR A 83 12.31 10.24 17.84
CA THR A 83 13.04 11.11 18.81
C THR A 83 14.30 10.41 19.33
N PRO A 84 15.36 11.16 19.72
CA PRO A 84 16.51 10.62 20.42
C PRO A 84 16.18 10.48 21.92
N ASN A 85 15.17 9.65 22.24
CA ASN A 85 14.97 9.20 23.61
C ASN A 85 15.30 7.70 23.65
N PRO A 86 16.35 7.28 24.39
CA PRO A 86 16.75 5.87 24.48
C PRO A 86 15.65 4.95 25.04
N ASN A 87 14.53 5.50 25.54
CA ASN A 87 13.39 4.75 26.07
C ASN A 87 12.18 4.64 25.11
N ASN A 88 12.21 5.25 23.93
CA ASN A 88 11.06 5.30 23.01
C ASN A 88 11.27 4.59 21.68
N GLN A 89 12.46 4.05 21.41
CA GLN A 89 12.74 3.38 20.15
C GLN A 89 12.30 1.91 20.24
N CYS A 90 11.88 1.32 19.11
CA CYS A 90 11.65 -0.13 18.97
C CYS A 90 12.94 -0.96 19.04
N VAL A 91 13.67 -0.80 20.14
CA VAL A 91 15.01 -1.34 20.36
C VAL A 91 14.98 -2.18 21.63
N ASN A 92 15.78 -3.24 21.65
CA ASN A 92 15.91 -4.14 22.79
C ASN A 92 16.53 -3.40 24.00
N GLY A 93 15.68 -2.75 24.79
CA GLY A 93 16.03 -2.07 26.03
C GLY A 93 15.05 -2.38 27.17
N PRO A 94 15.37 -1.99 28.43
CA PRO A 94 14.50 -2.24 29.58
C PRO A 94 13.18 -1.45 29.53
N ASN A 95 13.14 -0.35 28.78
CA ASN A 95 11.94 0.44 28.54
C ASN A 95 11.85 0.78 27.05
N TYR A 96 10.73 0.43 26.42
CA TYR A 96 10.46 0.81 25.03
C TYR A 96 8.96 0.92 24.77
N PHE A 97 8.62 1.66 23.73
CA PHE A 97 7.29 1.69 23.15
C PHE A 97 7.37 1.47 21.65
N CYS A 98 6.59 0.52 21.15
CA CYS A 98 6.44 0.22 19.73
C CYS A 98 5.00 0.34 19.32
N SER A 99 4.75 0.95 18.17
CA SER A 99 3.45 0.93 17.51
C SER A 99 3.63 0.52 16.06
N CYS A 100 2.81 -0.42 15.57
CA CYS A 100 2.75 -0.83 14.17
C CYS A 100 1.33 -1.06 13.71
N CYS A 101 1.17 -1.05 12.40
CA CYS A 101 -0.11 -1.06 11.70
C CYS A 101 -0.01 -1.99 10.49
N CYS A 102 -1.10 -2.66 10.15
CA CYS A 102 -1.17 -3.53 8.99
C CYS A 102 -2.59 -3.63 8.43
N GLY A 103 -2.66 -3.79 7.11
CA GLY A 103 -3.90 -3.62 6.35
C GLY A 103 -4.51 -4.91 5.78
N ASN A 104 -4.16 -6.08 6.33
CA ASN A 104 -4.75 -7.38 5.99
C ASN A 104 -5.33 -8.05 7.26
N SER A 105 -6.22 -9.02 7.08
CA SER A 105 -6.87 -9.68 8.22
C SER A 105 -5.83 -10.49 8.99
N VAL A 106 -5.88 -10.41 10.32
CA VAL A 106 -5.10 -11.22 11.26
C VAL A 106 -3.58 -10.93 11.24
N CYS A 107 -3.09 -9.96 10.46
CA CYS A 107 -1.66 -9.60 10.43
C CYS A 107 -1.07 -9.29 11.80
N ASN A 108 -1.86 -8.68 12.69
CA ASN A 108 -1.36 -8.30 14.01
C ASN A 108 -1.33 -9.46 15.00
N SER A 109 -1.81 -10.67 14.69
CA SER A 109 -1.92 -11.78 15.65
C SER A 109 -0.58 -12.25 16.22
N ASN A 110 0.43 -12.42 15.38
CA ASN A 110 1.70 -13.06 15.76
C ASN A 110 2.80 -12.08 16.20
N TRP A 111 2.62 -10.77 16.00
CA TRP A 111 3.66 -9.78 16.28
C TRP A 111 3.87 -9.58 17.79
N LEU A 112 5.08 -9.89 18.28
CA LEU A 112 5.51 -9.55 19.64
C LEU A 112 6.07 -8.13 19.72
N THR A 113 6.83 -7.71 18.72
CA THR A 113 7.31 -6.34 18.48
C THR A 113 7.16 -6.06 16.98
N CYS A 114 7.26 -4.79 16.60
CA CYS A 114 7.16 -4.36 15.19
C CYS A 114 8.42 -4.71 14.36
N VAL A 115 9.31 -5.52 14.92
CA VAL A 115 10.57 -5.98 14.34
C VAL A 115 10.66 -7.49 14.61
N THR A 116 9.93 -8.33 13.86
CA THR A 116 10.26 -9.73 13.50
C THR A 116 9.03 -10.56 13.11
N ALA A 117 8.90 -10.79 11.81
CA ALA A 117 8.68 -12.11 11.23
C ALA A 117 9.46 -12.13 9.90
N GLY A 118 10.80 -12.28 9.97
CA GLY A 118 11.63 -12.36 8.75
C GLY A 118 13.10 -11.92 8.82
N SER A 119 13.68 -11.61 9.99
CA SER A 119 15.12 -11.29 10.09
C SER A 119 15.95 -12.49 10.59
N VAL A 120 16.07 -13.53 9.78
CA VAL A 120 17.24 -14.43 9.75
C VAL A 120 17.43 -14.86 8.29
N ALA A 121 18.53 -14.45 7.68
CA ALA A 121 18.89 -14.84 6.32
C ALA A 121 19.19 -16.35 6.25
N PRO A 122 18.65 -17.10 5.27
CA PRO A 122 19.27 -18.33 4.83
C PRO A 122 20.33 -17.99 3.79
N THR A 123 21.58 -18.34 4.09
CA THR A 123 22.66 -18.44 3.12
C THR A 123 22.26 -19.51 2.09
N VAL A 124 21.94 -19.10 0.86
CA VAL A 124 21.99 -19.99 -0.31
C VAL A 124 22.78 -19.29 -1.40
N SER A 125 23.92 -19.90 -1.67
CA SER A 125 24.86 -19.60 -2.73
C SER A 125 24.33 -20.09 -4.09
N THR A 126 24.75 -19.36 -5.14
CA THR A 126 24.91 -19.76 -6.57
C THR A 126 23.63 -20.11 -7.35
N THR A 127 23.30 -19.57 -8.53
CA THR A 127 24.02 -18.79 -9.56
C THR A 127 22.99 -18.33 -10.62
N VAL A 128 22.90 -17.02 -10.93
CA VAL A 128 22.44 -16.48 -12.24
C VAL A 128 23.22 -15.16 -12.50
N PRO A 129 23.84 -14.94 -13.68
CA PRO A 129 24.66 -13.77 -14.00
C PRO A 129 23.85 -12.66 -14.76
N PRO A 130 24.41 -11.48 -15.07
CA PRO A 130 24.20 -10.23 -14.33
C PRO A 130 23.27 -9.21 -15.05
N ALA A 131 22.40 -8.55 -14.27
CA ALA A 131 21.85 -7.23 -14.60
C ALA A 131 22.44 -6.22 -13.59
N ASP A 132 23.68 -5.83 -13.89
CA ASP A 132 24.51 -4.84 -13.21
C ASP A 132 23.91 -3.44 -13.45
N GLU A 133 23.52 -2.60 -12.49
CA GLU A 133 23.70 -2.52 -11.04
C GLU A 133 22.32 -2.24 -10.43
N GLY A 134 22.05 -2.69 -9.20
CA GLY A 134 20.88 -2.23 -8.44
C GLY A 134 20.82 -0.70 -8.34
N LEU A 135 19.72 -0.16 -7.81
CA LEU A 135 19.59 1.29 -7.62
C LEU A 135 20.81 1.87 -6.88
N LYS A 136 21.57 2.74 -7.54
CA LYS A 136 22.70 3.43 -6.93
C LYS A 136 22.21 4.49 -5.97
N ARG A 137 23.07 4.94 -5.05
CA ARG A 137 22.75 6.09 -4.18
C ARG A 137 22.37 7.34 -4.97
N SER A 138 23.01 7.59 -6.11
CA SER A 138 22.65 8.70 -7.01
C SER A 138 21.27 8.51 -7.65
N ASP A 139 20.87 7.28 -7.99
CA ASP A 139 19.52 6.99 -8.49
C ASP A 139 18.49 7.30 -7.39
N ILE A 140 18.76 6.87 -6.15
CA ILE A 140 17.87 7.09 -4.99
C ILE A 140 17.69 8.57 -4.69
N ILE A 141 18.77 9.36 -4.69
CA ILE A 141 18.71 10.81 -4.49
C ILE A 141 17.85 11.46 -5.58
N ASN A 142 18.10 11.14 -6.85
CA ASN A 142 17.31 11.67 -7.97
C ASN A 142 15.82 11.34 -7.82
N ILE A 143 15.48 10.13 -7.40
CA ILE A 143 14.09 9.70 -7.15
C ILE A 143 13.47 10.49 -5.99
N GLN A 144 14.16 10.57 -4.85
CA GLN A 144 13.66 11.27 -3.66
C GLN A 144 13.47 12.77 -3.94
N ASP A 145 14.43 13.44 -4.56
CA ASP A 145 14.38 14.88 -4.84
C ASP A 145 13.29 15.22 -5.86
N SER A 146 13.25 14.49 -6.98
CA SER A 146 12.21 14.70 -8.00
C SER A 146 10.81 14.39 -7.47
N TRP A 147 10.66 13.35 -6.63
CA TRP A 147 9.41 13.06 -5.95
C TRP A 147 9.02 14.15 -4.96
N ASN A 148 9.98 14.71 -4.21
CA ASN A 148 9.75 15.80 -3.27
C ASN A 148 9.24 17.07 -3.97
N THR A 149 9.77 17.38 -5.14
CA THR A 149 9.26 18.46 -5.99
C THR A 149 7.86 18.15 -6.49
N LEU A 150 7.65 16.97 -7.08
CA LEU A 150 6.37 16.58 -7.67
C LEU A 150 5.24 16.53 -6.63
N LYS A 151 5.49 15.95 -5.44
CA LYS A 151 4.51 15.87 -4.36
C LYS A 151 4.12 17.24 -3.80
N GLY A 152 4.92 18.29 -4.07
CA GLY A 152 4.60 19.69 -3.77
C GLY A 152 3.33 20.20 -4.46
N PHE A 153 2.92 19.58 -5.58
CA PHE A 153 1.63 19.86 -6.23
C PHE A 153 0.42 19.25 -5.51
N GLY A 154 0.67 18.44 -4.47
CA GLY A 154 -0.33 17.68 -3.72
C GLY A 154 -0.56 16.29 -4.32
N TYR A 155 -0.66 15.27 -3.45
CA TYR A 155 -0.86 13.87 -3.86
C TYR A 155 -2.09 13.67 -4.76
N GLU A 156 -3.15 14.45 -4.54
CA GLU A 156 -4.32 14.41 -5.42
C GLU A 156 -3.96 14.84 -6.84
N THR A 157 -3.35 16.01 -7.00
CA THR A 157 -2.93 16.53 -8.31
C THR A 157 -1.99 15.58 -9.02
N VAL A 158 -0.97 15.08 -8.32
CA VAL A 158 0.00 14.13 -8.90
C VAL A 158 -0.70 12.86 -9.35
N GLY A 159 -1.57 12.29 -8.52
CA GLY A 159 -2.34 11.10 -8.85
C GLY A 159 -3.27 11.31 -10.04
N MET A 160 -3.87 12.48 -10.14
CA MET A 160 -4.74 12.86 -11.25
C MET A 160 -3.97 12.94 -12.57
N LEU A 161 -2.76 13.50 -12.56
CA LEU A 161 -1.87 13.53 -13.73
C LEU A 161 -1.51 12.12 -14.20
N VAL A 162 -1.16 11.23 -13.26
CA VAL A 162 -0.86 9.82 -13.55
C VAL A 162 -2.07 9.11 -14.14
N LEU A 163 -3.25 9.20 -13.51
CA LEU A 163 -4.45 8.52 -14.00
C LEU A 163 -4.95 9.10 -15.33
N HIS A 164 -4.84 10.41 -15.52
CA HIS A 164 -5.19 11.06 -16.78
C HIS A 164 -4.36 10.50 -17.93
N ARG A 165 -3.04 10.37 -17.73
CA ARG A 165 -2.18 9.69 -18.71
C ARG A 165 -2.52 8.22 -18.86
N LEU A 166 -2.71 7.48 -17.77
CA LEU A 166 -3.06 6.06 -17.86
C LEU A 166 -4.32 5.83 -18.69
N PHE A 167 -5.38 6.61 -18.45
CA PHE A 167 -6.64 6.42 -19.15
C PHE A 167 -6.60 6.90 -20.60
N ASN A 168 -5.76 7.87 -20.97
CA ASN A 168 -5.66 8.37 -22.33
C ASN A 168 -4.58 7.63 -23.16
N ASP A 169 -3.42 7.33 -22.56
CA ASP A 169 -2.28 6.70 -23.23
C ASP A 169 -2.41 5.15 -23.25
N ALA A 170 -3.16 4.58 -22.29
CA ALA A 170 -3.40 3.15 -22.18
C ALA A 170 -4.89 2.82 -21.90
N PRO A 171 -5.82 3.20 -22.80
CA PRO A 171 -7.26 3.08 -22.59
C PRO A 171 -7.73 1.64 -22.36
N GLN A 172 -6.98 0.65 -22.85
CA GLN A 172 -7.20 -0.78 -22.57
C GLN A 172 -7.11 -1.13 -21.07
N THR A 173 -6.59 -0.26 -20.20
CA THR A 173 -6.55 -0.51 -18.76
C THR A 173 -7.83 -0.10 -18.04
N ARG A 174 -8.72 0.67 -18.69
CA ARG A 174 -9.93 1.24 -18.07
C ARG A 174 -10.89 0.19 -17.51
N TYR A 175 -10.92 -1.03 -18.07
CA TYR A 175 -11.78 -2.11 -17.56
C TYR A 175 -11.47 -2.50 -16.11
N LEU A 176 -10.23 -2.27 -15.65
CA LEU A 176 -9.79 -2.53 -14.28
C LEU A 176 -10.38 -1.54 -13.26
N PHE A 177 -10.97 -0.45 -13.75
CA PHE A 177 -11.46 0.67 -12.95
C PHE A 177 -12.99 0.78 -13.01
N SER A 178 -13.70 -0.34 -13.10
CA SER A 178 -15.17 -0.39 -13.16
C SER A 178 -15.87 0.38 -12.04
N GLN A 179 -15.25 0.43 -10.84
CA GLN A 179 -15.76 1.18 -9.69
C GLN A 179 -15.72 2.71 -9.87
N LEU A 180 -14.94 3.22 -10.83
CA LEU A 180 -14.82 4.66 -11.08
C LEU A 180 -15.96 5.21 -11.96
N SER A 181 -16.81 4.36 -12.53
CA SER A 181 -17.94 4.77 -13.39
C SER A 181 -17.52 5.73 -14.51
N LEU A 182 -16.44 5.38 -15.21
CA LEU A 182 -15.91 6.11 -16.36
C LEU A 182 -16.60 5.66 -17.65
N SER A 183 -16.90 6.59 -18.57
CA SER A 183 -17.41 6.25 -19.91
C SER A 183 -16.34 5.53 -20.73
N SER A 184 -16.69 4.48 -21.48
CA SER A 184 -15.68 3.66 -22.17
C SER A 184 -15.05 4.34 -23.39
N ASN A 185 -15.74 5.31 -24.01
CA ASN A 185 -15.47 5.74 -25.39
C ASN A 185 -14.87 7.14 -25.55
N GLU A 186 -14.48 7.83 -24.47
CA GLU A 186 -13.99 9.20 -24.54
C GLU A 186 -12.57 9.35 -23.98
N SER A 187 -11.83 10.32 -24.49
CA SER A 187 -10.68 10.86 -23.76
C SER A 187 -11.19 11.63 -22.55
N PHE A 188 -10.47 11.54 -21.44
CA PHE A 188 -10.85 12.26 -20.22
C PHE A 188 -10.00 13.50 -20.08
N THR A 189 -10.63 14.65 -19.91
CA THR A 189 -9.91 15.85 -19.45
C THR A 189 -9.68 15.79 -17.94
N LEU A 190 -8.65 16.48 -17.47
CA LEU A 190 -8.41 16.62 -16.03
C LEU A 190 -9.63 17.21 -15.29
N GLU A 191 -10.36 18.14 -15.91
CA GLU A 191 -11.55 18.75 -15.33
C GLU A 191 -12.69 17.74 -15.15
N GLN A 192 -12.98 16.93 -16.18
CA GLN A 192 -13.99 15.87 -16.09
C GLN A 192 -13.64 14.86 -15.00
N MET A 193 -12.37 14.47 -14.89
CA MET A 193 -11.91 13.56 -13.85
C MET A 193 -12.01 14.17 -12.45
N ARG A 194 -11.74 15.47 -12.27
CA ARG A 194 -11.85 16.17 -10.97
C ARG A 194 -13.26 16.22 -10.44
N ASN A 195 -14.25 16.27 -11.33
CA ASN A 195 -15.68 16.23 -10.96
C ASN A 195 -16.14 14.83 -10.48
N ASN A 196 -15.29 13.81 -10.58
CA ASN A 196 -15.57 12.46 -10.09
C ASN A 196 -14.79 12.16 -8.79
N SER A 197 -15.49 12.23 -7.66
CA SER A 197 -14.88 12.02 -6.32
C SER A 197 -14.22 10.65 -6.13
N ARG A 198 -14.66 9.61 -6.86
CA ARG A 198 -14.03 8.27 -6.81
C ARG A 198 -12.69 8.27 -7.54
N VAL A 199 -12.60 8.96 -8.67
CA VAL A 199 -11.36 9.14 -9.42
C VAL A 199 -10.37 9.95 -8.58
N VAL A 200 -10.82 11.06 -7.99
CA VAL A 200 -10.02 11.89 -7.08
C VAL A 200 -9.48 11.06 -5.90
N TYR A 201 -10.32 10.24 -5.27
CA TYR A 201 -9.92 9.34 -4.19
C TYR A 201 -8.89 8.31 -4.65
N HIS A 202 -9.10 7.67 -5.81
CA HIS A 202 -8.17 6.68 -6.32
C HIS A 202 -6.83 7.31 -6.74
N ALA A 203 -6.86 8.47 -7.39
CA ALA A 203 -5.68 9.28 -7.73
C ALA A 203 -4.82 9.53 -6.49
N ASN A 204 -5.43 10.05 -5.42
CA ASN A 204 -4.72 10.30 -4.17
C ASN A 204 -4.03 9.04 -3.62
N ARG A 205 -4.70 7.88 -3.68
CA ARG A 205 -4.14 6.60 -3.23
C ARG A 205 -2.95 6.15 -4.08
N VAL A 206 -3.02 6.30 -5.41
CA VAL A 206 -1.91 5.96 -6.31
C VAL A 206 -0.68 6.80 -6.00
N ALA A 207 -0.82 8.12 -5.92
CA ALA A 207 0.31 8.99 -5.61
C ALA A 207 0.90 8.71 -4.22
N ARG A 208 0.06 8.45 -3.20
CA ARG A 208 0.55 8.05 -1.87
C ARG A 208 1.29 6.71 -1.88
N ALA A 209 0.85 5.74 -2.69
CA ALA A 209 1.54 4.46 -2.81
C ALA A 209 2.93 4.64 -3.45
N VAL A 210 3.05 5.46 -4.50
CA VAL A 210 4.36 5.81 -5.09
C VAL A 210 5.22 6.51 -4.04
N GLY A 211 4.67 7.50 -3.33
CA GLY A 211 5.43 8.19 -2.27
C GLY A 211 5.90 7.27 -1.17
N ARG A 212 5.08 6.28 -0.77
CA ARG A 212 5.48 5.29 0.22
C ARG A 212 6.62 4.41 -0.29
N LEU A 213 6.62 4.03 -1.57
CA LEU A 213 7.74 3.29 -2.17
C LEU A 213 9.02 4.12 -2.18
N VAL A 214 8.93 5.41 -2.48
CA VAL A 214 10.07 6.35 -2.40
C VAL A 214 10.60 6.46 -0.97
N ASP A 215 9.72 6.58 0.04
CA ASP A 215 10.12 6.64 1.44
C ASP A 215 10.80 5.35 1.93
N LEU A 216 10.47 4.20 1.33
CA LEU A 216 10.98 2.88 1.69
C LEU A 216 12.18 2.43 0.86
N ILE A 217 12.59 3.19 -0.17
CA ILE A 217 13.54 2.73 -1.19
C ILE A 217 14.92 2.35 -0.62
N GLU A 218 15.28 2.89 0.54
CA GLU A 218 16.53 2.59 1.27
C GLU A 218 16.38 1.51 2.34
N LEU A 219 15.18 0.93 2.47
CA LEU A 219 14.82 -0.06 3.49
C LEU A 219 14.41 -1.38 2.80
N PRO A 220 15.36 -2.22 2.35
CA PRO A 220 15.09 -3.34 1.45
C PRO A 220 13.97 -4.28 1.91
N THR A 221 13.96 -4.66 3.19
CA THR A 221 12.91 -5.53 3.75
C THR A 221 11.55 -4.85 3.70
N ASN A 222 11.45 -3.60 4.17
CA ASN A 222 10.18 -2.87 4.18
C ASN A 222 9.68 -2.56 2.77
N PHE A 223 10.60 -2.27 1.85
CA PHE A 223 10.30 -2.06 0.44
C PHE A 223 9.69 -3.32 -0.17
N THR A 224 10.34 -4.47 -0.01
CA THR A 224 9.84 -5.77 -0.48
C THR A 224 8.51 -6.13 0.14
N ASP A 225 8.36 -6.01 1.47
CA ASP A 225 7.09 -6.28 2.16
C ASP A 225 5.95 -5.41 1.62
N HIS A 226 6.25 -4.14 1.30
CA HIS A 226 5.27 -3.24 0.72
C HIS A 226 4.89 -3.61 -0.71
N LEU A 227 5.84 -4.05 -1.54
CA LEU A 227 5.57 -4.56 -2.89
C LEU A 227 4.71 -5.83 -2.84
N VAL A 228 4.98 -6.74 -1.91
CA VAL A 228 4.16 -7.95 -1.70
C VAL A 228 2.73 -7.58 -1.36
N TRP A 229 2.55 -6.67 -0.40
CA TRP A 229 1.23 -6.18 -0.02
C TRP A 229 0.51 -5.48 -1.17
N LEU A 230 1.21 -4.67 -1.97
CA LEU A 230 0.65 -4.04 -3.17
C LEU A 230 0.21 -5.10 -4.19
N GLY A 231 1.03 -6.10 -4.45
CA GLY A 231 0.70 -7.21 -5.36
C GLY A 231 -0.54 -7.97 -4.91
N GLN A 232 -0.61 -8.39 -3.65
CA GLN A 232 -1.78 -9.06 -3.08
C GLN A 232 -3.07 -8.24 -3.24
N ARG A 233 -3.00 -6.92 -3.04
CA ARG A 233 -4.18 -6.05 -3.24
C ARG A 233 -4.60 -5.96 -4.69
N HIS A 234 -3.66 -5.91 -5.62
CA HIS A 234 -3.99 -5.89 -7.05
C HIS A 234 -4.51 -7.25 -7.52
N ALA A 235 -3.99 -8.36 -6.98
CA ALA A 235 -4.51 -9.70 -7.21
C ALA A 235 -5.96 -9.84 -6.73
N TYR A 236 -6.27 -9.33 -5.52
CA TYR A 236 -7.64 -9.29 -4.99
C TYR A 236 -8.62 -8.54 -5.91
N HIS A 237 -8.13 -7.53 -6.63
CA HIS A 237 -8.93 -6.79 -7.61
C HIS A 237 -8.90 -7.39 -9.03
N GLY A 238 -8.35 -8.61 -9.20
CA GLY A 238 -8.29 -9.30 -10.48
C GLY A 238 -7.35 -8.66 -11.50
N VAL A 239 -6.38 -7.86 -11.05
CA VAL A 239 -5.43 -7.21 -11.93
C VAL A 239 -4.38 -8.24 -12.39
N ALA A 240 -4.28 -8.46 -13.70
CA ALA A 240 -3.24 -9.32 -14.26
C ALA A 240 -1.84 -8.66 -14.16
N PRO A 241 -0.76 -9.44 -13.94
CA PRO A 241 0.62 -8.92 -13.88
C PRO A 241 1.04 -8.08 -15.10
N VAL A 242 0.56 -8.43 -16.30
CA VAL A 242 0.86 -7.72 -17.54
C VAL A 242 0.36 -6.27 -17.55
N ASN A 243 -0.67 -5.95 -16.77
CA ASN A 243 -1.21 -4.59 -16.72
C ASN A 243 -0.22 -3.58 -16.14
N PHE A 244 0.76 -4.02 -15.35
CA PHE A 244 1.83 -3.16 -14.84
C PHE A 244 2.84 -2.75 -15.92
N ASP A 245 2.83 -3.36 -17.11
CA ASP A 245 3.69 -2.91 -18.20
C ASP A 245 3.24 -1.53 -18.77
N TYR A 246 1.97 -1.15 -18.58
CA TYR A 246 1.44 0.15 -19.01
C TYR A 246 1.75 1.31 -18.07
N MET A 247 1.95 1.05 -16.78
CA MET A 247 2.12 2.11 -15.77
C MET A 247 3.52 2.75 -15.79
N GLY A 248 4.55 2.03 -16.24
CA GLY A 248 5.93 2.55 -16.30
C GLY A 248 6.09 3.76 -17.22
N PRO A 249 5.73 3.64 -18.51
CA PRO A 249 5.74 4.77 -19.44
C PRO A 249 4.90 5.95 -18.94
N VAL A 250 3.72 5.68 -18.37
CA VAL A 250 2.82 6.70 -17.82
C VAL A 250 3.49 7.47 -16.68
N LEU A 251 4.11 6.78 -15.72
CA LEU A 251 4.78 7.41 -14.58
C LEU A 251 5.99 8.24 -15.05
N LEU A 252 6.84 7.66 -15.91
CA LEU A 252 8.02 8.34 -16.44
C LEU A 252 7.66 9.62 -17.20
N GLU A 253 6.65 9.55 -18.06
CA GLU A 253 6.21 10.69 -18.84
C GLU A 253 5.51 11.74 -17.96
N THR A 254 4.79 11.32 -16.91
CA THR A 254 4.25 12.24 -15.90
C THR A 254 5.38 13.02 -15.22
N ILE A 255 6.44 12.34 -14.79
CA ILE A 255 7.60 12.97 -14.15
C ILE A 255 8.31 13.91 -15.12
N LYS A 256 8.56 13.44 -16.35
CA LYS A 256 9.25 14.22 -17.39
C LYS A 256 8.56 15.55 -17.66
N VAL A 257 7.26 15.52 -17.96
CA VAL A 257 6.51 16.72 -18.35
C VAL A 257 6.36 17.70 -17.20
N ASN A 258 6.05 17.20 -15.99
CA ASN A 258 5.75 18.08 -14.85
C ASN A 258 6.99 18.64 -14.15
N LEU A 259 8.17 18.07 -14.43
CA LEU A 259 9.46 18.57 -13.96
C LEU A 259 10.33 19.13 -15.11
N GLU A 260 9.76 19.26 -16.32
CA GLU A 260 10.42 19.81 -17.52
C GLU A 260 11.78 19.15 -17.81
N LEU A 261 11.87 17.83 -17.63
CA LEU A 261 13.14 17.10 -17.78
C LEU A 261 13.44 16.75 -19.24
N PRO A 262 14.72 16.78 -19.66
CA PRO A 262 15.11 16.22 -20.95
C PRO A 262 14.97 14.69 -20.93
N SER A 263 14.74 14.10 -22.11
CA SER A 263 14.46 12.65 -22.26
C SER A 263 15.60 11.75 -21.78
N ASP A 264 16.84 12.25 -21.78
CA ASP A 264 18.05 11.57 -21.34
C ASP A 264 18.48 11.94 -19.91
N SER A 265 17.60 12.60 -19.13
CA SER A 265 17.95 13.02 -17.77
C SER A 265 18.28 11.83 -16.85
N PRO A 266 19.30 11.97 -15.97
CA PRO A 266 19.61 10.97 -14.95
C PRO A 266 18.42 10.63 -14.04
N THR A 267 17.52 11.59 -13.81
CA THR A 267 16.28 11.40 -13.06
C THR A 267 15.35 10.40 -13.74
N LEU A 268 15.10 10.53 -15.05
CA LEU A 268 14.25 9.58 -15.76
C LEU A 268 14.90 8.19 -15.84
N SER A 269 16.22 8.11 -16.01
CA SER A 269 16.93 6.83 -15.94
C SER A 269 16.79 6.16 -14.56
N ALA A 270 16.91 6.93 -13.47
CA ALA A 270 16.74 6.43 -12.11
C ALA A 270 15.31 5.90 -11.87
N TRP A 271 14.29 6.66 -12.28
CA TRP A 271 12.90 6.22 -12.20
C TRP A 271 12.60 4.99 -13.05
N ALA A 272 13.22 4.85 -14.23
CA ALA A 272 13.02 3.68 -15.07
C ALA A 272 13.57 2.41 -14.39
N LYS A 273 14.77 2.49 -13.80
CA LYS A 273 15.34 1.41 -12.98
C LYS A 273 14.44 1.07 -11.80
N ALA A 274 14.03 2.08 -11.03
CA ALA A 274 13.18 1.89 -9.85
C ALA A 274 11.84 1.28 -10.20
N TYR A 275 11.21 1.74 -11.28
CA TYR A 275 9.97 1.17 -11.78
C TYR A 275 10.15 -0.29 -12.21
N GLY A 276 11.28 -0.66 -12.81
CA GLY A 276 11.62 -2.05 -13.09
C GLY A 276 11.57 -2.93 -11.84
N VAL A 277 12.21 -2.49 -10.75
CA VAL A 277 12.19 -3.20 -9.45
C VAL A 277 10.76 -3.28 -8.88
N ILE A 278 10.04 -2.15 -8.85
CA ILE A 278 8.67 -2.06 -8.32
C ILE A 278 7.73 -2.99 -9.10
N LYS A 279 7.77 -2.90 -10.43
CA LYS A 279 6.95 -3.71 -11.34
C LYS A 279 7.18 -5.19 -11.10
N ASN A 280 8.44 -5.62 -11.07
CA ASN A 280 8.75 -7.04 -10.91
C ASN A 280 8.29 -7.56 -9.55
N GLY A 281 8.57 -6.84 -8.46
CA GLY A 281 8.12 -7.27 -7.13
C GLY A 281 6.59 -7.33 -6.98
N ILE A 282 5.85 -6.41 -7.62
CA ILE A 282 4.38 -6.47 -7.64
C ILE A 282 3.89 -7.67 -8.47
N LYS A 283 4.46 -7.90 -9.66
CA LYS A 283 4.10 -9.01 -10.54
C LYS A 283 4.33 -10.36 -9.86
N ASP A 284 5.49 -10.53 -9.23
CA ASP A 284 5.84 -11.76 -8.49
C ASP A 284 4.83 -12.03 -7.36
N ALA A 285 4.47 -10.99 -6.61
CA ALA A 285 3.50 -11.11 -5.53
C ALA A 285 2.07 -11.43 -6.02
N ILE A 286 1.65 -10.90 -7.18
CA ILE A 286 0.37 -11.27 -7.79
C ILE A 286 0.37 -12.75 -8.20
N ILE A 287 1.44 -13.20 -8.87
CA ILE A 287 1.59 -14.58 -9.31
C ILE A 287 1.55 -15.53 -8.11
N ALA A 288 2.29 -15.23 -7.04
CA ALA A 288 2.28 -16.00 -5.81
C ALA A 288 0.86 -16.07 -5.19
N THR A 289 0.14 -14.93 -5.16
CA THR A 289 -1.23 -14.88 -4.63
C THR A 289 -2.19 -15.79 -5.38
N TYR A 290 -2.08 -15.86 -6.71
CA TYR A 290 -2.92 -16.75 -7.53
C TYR A 290 -2.53 -18.23 -7.44
N ALA A 291 -1.29 -18.55 -7.04
CA ALA A 291 -0.85 -19.93 -6.85
C ALA A 291 -1.31 -20.53 -5.51
N GLU A 292 -1.65 -19.68 -4.53
CA GLU A 292 -2.07 -20.08 -3.19
C GLU A 292 -3.61 -20.20 -3.01
N GLY A 293 -4.40 -19.73 -3.98
CA GLY A 293 -5.88 -19.71 -3.94
C GLY A 293 -6.51 -20.60 -4.99
#